data_AF-A0A8T3SC86-F1
#
_entry.id   AF-A0A8T3SC86-F1
#
_cell.length_a   1.000
_cell.length_b   1.000
_cell.length_c   1.000
_cell.angle_alpha   90.00
_cell.angle_beta   90.00
_cell.angle_gamma   90.00
#
_symmetry.space_group_name_H-M   'P 1'
#
loop_
_entity.id
_entity.type
_entity.pdbx_description
1 polymer ?
#
loop_
_entity_poly.entity_id
_entity_poly.type
_entity_poly.pdbx_seq_one_letter_code
_entity_poly.pdbx_strand_id
1 'polypeptide(L)'
;MVAATALSFVLSPFAIRFARQLGAIDRPDSTRRVHRLPVPRGGGLAVVASFVGVGVGALVINEMVRAVPQVRVIPPAQLAALFGGAALAAALGFLDDRYQLRARWQLLIQLVLAGVAVAAGISIGFIDNPFQFLGGPFDFRLIDFGAELAIVVTVLWIVGMINSINFIDGLDGLSTGIS
;
A
#
# COMPACT_ATOMS: atom_id res chain seq x y z
N MET A 1 -11.58 -5.33 -9.00
CA MET A 1 -11.88 -5.94 -7.68
C MET A 1 -12.15 -7.43 -7.81
N VAL A 2 -13.29 -7.88 -8.37
CA VAL A 2 -13.61 -9.32 -8.51
C VAL A 2 -12.50 -10.15 -9.17
N ALA A 3 -11.93 -9.69 -10.29
CA ALA A 3 -10.85 -10.38 -10.98
C ALA A 3 -9.54 -10.44 -10.15
N ALA A 4 -9.22 -9.38 -9.40
CA ALA A 4 -8.03 -9.33 -8.55
C ALA A 4 -8.18 -10.28 -7.34
N THR A 5 -9.38 -10.35 -6.74
CA THR A 5 -9.70 -11.28 -5.67
C THR A 5 -9.59 -12.73 -6.13
N ALA A 6 -10.15 -13.06 -7.31
CA ALA A 6 -10.07 -14.40 -7.88
C ALA A 6 -8.62 -14.81 -8.19
N LEU A 7 -7.83 -13.90 -8.80
CA LEU A 7 -6.43 -14.15 -9.09
C LEU A 7 -5.61 -14.33 -7.81
N SER A 8 -5.85 -13.52 -6.78
CA SER A 8 -5.19 -13.64 -5.48
C SER A 8 -5.47 -14.97 -4.80
N PHE A 9 -6.72 -15.45 -4.87
CA PHE A 9 -7.09 -16.76 -4.34
C PHE A 9 -6.31 -17.88 -5.02
N VAL A 10 -6.15 -17.82 -6.34
CA VAL A 10 -5.40 -18.81 -7.13
C VAL A 10 -3.88 -18.70 -6.89
N LEU A 11 -3.33 -17.50 -6.78
CA LEU A 11 -1.90 -17.28 -6.59
C LEU A 11 -1.44 -17.53 -5.14
N SER A 12 -2.33 -17.43 -4.16
CA SER A 12 -2.02 -17.66 -2.74
C SER A 12 -1.29 -18.99 -2.45
N PRO A 13 -1.73 -20.17 -2.93
CA PRO A 13 -0.99 -21.42 -2.70
C PRO A 13 0.39 -21.43 -3.34
N PHE A 14 0.59 -20.76 -4.48
CA PHE A 14 1.89 -20.63 -5.13
C PHE A 14 2.82 -19.71 -4.36
N ALA A 15 2.32 -18.55 -3.91
CA ALA A 15 3.06 -17.61 -3.07
C ALA A 15 3.47 -18.25 -1.75
N ILE A 16 2.59 -19.06 -1.13
CA ILE A 16 2.91 -19.84 0.07
C ILE A 16 4.04 -20.86 -0.21
N ARG A 17 4.00 -21.54 -1.35
CA ARG A 17 5.04 -22.50 -1.76
C ARG A 17 6.38 -21.81 -1.99
N PHE A 18 6.36 -20.66 -2.66
CA PHE A 18 7.54 -19.85 -2.94
C PHE A 18 8.15 -19.27 -1.65
N ALA A 19 7.33 -18.76 -0.73
CA ALA A 19 7.76 -18.28 0.58
C ALA A 19 8.43 -19.39 1.42
N ARG A 20 7.92 -20.63 1.34
CA ARG A 20 8.55 -21.79 1.98
C ARG A 20 9.92 -22.13 1.36
N GLN A 21 10.06 -22.05 0.04
CA GLN A 21 11.33 -22.32 -0.67
C GLN A 21 12.40 -21.27 -0.38
N LEU A 22 12.00 -20.01 -0.22
CA LEU A 22 12.89 -18.89 0.16
C LEU A 22 13.26 -18.88 1.65
N GLY A 23 12.72 -19.81 2.45
CA GLY A 23 12.95 -19.85 3.90
C GLY A 23 12.34 -18.66 4.64
N ALA A 24 11.39 -17.93 4.03
CA ALA A 24 10.60 -16.86 4.66
C ALA A 24 9.51 -17.47 5.55
N ILE A 25 9.98 -18.28 6.51
CA ILE A 25 9.17 -19.00 7.47
C ILE A 25 9.31 -18.27 8.80
N ASP A 26 8.21 -17.72 9.29
CA ASP A 26 8.19 -17.09 10.59
C ASP A 26 8.21 -18.16 11.68
N ARG A 27 9.35 -18.34 12.35
CA ARG A 27 9.48 -19.32 13.44
C ARG A 27 9.07 -18.63 14.76
N PRO A 28 8.11 -19.18 15.52
CA PRO A 28 7.63 -18.53 16.73
C PRO A 28 8.73 -18.48 17.79
N ASP A 29 9.11 -17.27 18.20
CA ASP A 29 9.99 -17.04 19.36
C ASP A 29 9.13 -16.82 20.61
N SER A 30 9.51 -17.48 21.69
CA SER A 30 8.64 -17.98 22.78
C SER A 30 8.11 -16.95 23.78
N THR A 31 8.30 -15.65 23.55
CA THR A 31 7.98 -14.61 24.55
C THR A 31 6.94 -13.58 24.12
N ARG A 32 6.46 -13.59 22.86
CA ARG A 32 5.54 -12.54 22.38
C ARG A 32 4.50 -12.90 21.30
N ARG A 33 4.33 -14.18 20.91
CA ARG A 33 3.42 -14.55 19.80
C ARG A 33 2.45 -15.69 20.15
N VAL A 34 1.19 -15.54 19.75
CA VAL A 34 0.07 -16.47 20.02
C VAL A 34 0.13 -17.73 19.13
N HIS A 35 0.79 -17.65 17.97
CA HIS A 35 0.88 -18.74 17.01
C HIS A 35 1.96 -19.77 17.39
N ARG A 36 1.56 -21.04 17.52
CA ARG A 36 2.45 -22.18 17.85
C ARG A 36 3.13 -22.83 16.65
N LEU A 37 2.73 -22.48 15.42
CA LEU A 37 3.21 -23.10 14.18
C LEU A 37 3.88 -22.06 13.27
N PRO A 38 4.91 -22.44 12.49
CA PRO A 38 5.57 -21.51 11.59
C PRO A 38 4.65 -21.07 10.44
N VAL A 39 4.43 -19.77 10.27
CA VAL A 39 3.55 -19.23 9.23
C VAL A 39 4.39 -18.58 8.12
N PRO A 40 4.16 -18.91 6.83
CA PRO A 40 4.86 -18.27 5.73
C PRO A 40 4.34 -16.84 5.50
N ARG A 41 5.24 -15.84 5.56
CA ARG A 41 4.93 -14.41 5.32
C ARG A 41 4.86 -14.07 3.83
N GLY A 42 3.97 -14.76 3.10
CA GLY A 42 3.86 -14.65 1.63
C GLY A 42 2.51 -14.13 1.12
N GLY A 43 1.49 -14.02 1.99
CA GLY A 43 0.13 -13.66 1.59
C GLY A 43 0.02 -12.27 0.97
N GLY A 44 0.66 -11.26 1.58
CA GLY A 44 0.64 -9.88 1.08
C GLY A 44 1.26 -9.72 -0.32
N LEU A 45 2.31 -10.49 -0.63
CA LEU A 45 2.91 -10.51 -1.97
C LEU A 45 1.93 -11.04 -3.03
N ALA A 46 1.10 -12.04 -2.70
CA ALA A 46 0.09 -12.57 -3.62
C ALA A 46 -1.00 -11.53 -3.91
N VAL A 47 -1.44 -10.78 -2.89
CA VAL A 47 -2.44 -9.72 -3.03
C VAL A 47 -1.89 -8.59 -3.90
N VAL A 48 -0.69 -8.09 -3.61
CA VAL A 48 -0.09 -7.00 -4.39
C VAL A 48 0.20 -7.43 -5.82
N ALA A 49 0.74 -8.63 -6.04
CA ALA A 49 0.97 -9.15 -7.39
C ALA A 49 -0.33 -9.26 -8.18
N SER A 50 -1.42 -9.67 -7.54
CA SER A 50 -2.73 -9.77 -8.18
C SER A 50 -3.33 -8.40 -8.49
N PHE A 51 -3.23 -7.45 -7.56
CA PHE A 51 -3.69 -6.08 -7.75
C PHE A 51 -2.93 -5.38 -8.88
N VAL A 52 -1.60 -5.43 -8.86
CA VAL A 52 -0.74 -4.85 -9.89
C VAL A 52 -0.95 -5.54 -11.24
N GLY A 53 -0.96 -6.88 -11.25
CA GLY A 53 -1.12 -7.67 -12.48
C GLY A 53 -2.47 -7.44 -13.16
N VAL A 54 -3.58 -7.44 -12.41
CA VAL A 54 -4.91 -7.17 -12.95
C VAL A 54 -5.05 -5.71 -13.37
N GLY A 55 -4.52 -4.77 -12.58
CA GLY A 55 -4.55 -3.34 -12.90
C GLY A 55 -3.81 -3.02 -14.20
N VAL A 56 -2.55 -3.45 -14.31
CA VAL A 56 -1.74 -3.27 -15.52
C VAL A 56 -2.33 -4.03 -16.71
N GLY A 57 -2.76 -5.29 -16.51
CA GLY A 57 -3.38 -6.09 -17.56
C GLY A 57 -4.67 -5.45 -18.11
N ALA A 58 -5.51 -4.90 -17.24
CA ALA A 58 -6.71 -4.18 -17.66
C ALA A 58 -6.37 -2.93 -18.48
N LEU A 59 -5.33 -2.18 -18.11
CA LEU A 59 -4.86 -1.02 -18.87
C LEU A 59 -4.36 -1.42 -20.27
N VAL A 60 -3.56 -2.49 -20.36
CA VAL A 60 -3.02 -2.99 -21.63
C VAL A 60 -4.14 -3.48 -22.55
N ILE A 61 -5.08 -4.28 -22.03
CA ILE A 61 -6.23 -4.78 -22.80
C ILE A 61 -7.11 -3.62 -23.26
N ASN A 62 -7.31 -2.61 -22.40
CA ASN A 62 -8.09 -1.44 -22.75
C ASN A 62 -7.43 -0.62 -23.88
N GLU A 63 -6.11 -0.41 -23.84
CA GLU A 63 -5.35 0.22 -24.94
C GLU A 63 -5.49 -0.55 -26.26
N MET A 64 -5.45 -1.89 -26.20
CA MET A 64 -5.55 -2.74 -27.39
C MET A 64 -6.95 -2.75 -28.02
N VAL A 65 -7.98 -2.92 -27.20
CA VAL A 65 -9.36 -3.17 -27.67
C VAL A 65 -10.20 -1.88 -27.69
N ARG A 66 -9.71 -0.81 -27.06
CA ARG A 66 -10.44 0.47 -26.87
C ARG A 66 -11.85 0.27 -26.30
N ALA A 67 -12.00 -0.75 -25.46
CA ALA A 67 -13.30 -1.22 -24.96
C ALA A 67 -14.00 -0.17 -24.07
N VAL A 68 -13.25 0.73 -23.44
CA VAL A 68 -13.79 1.85 -22.66
C VAL A 68 -13.14 3.13 -23.18
N PRO A 69 -13.90 4.21 -23.42
CA PRO A 69 -13.31 5.50 -23.74
C PRO A 69 -12.26 5.88 -22.70
N GLN A 70 -11.06 6.25 -23.14
CA GLN A 70 -10.02 6.74 -22.25
C GLN A 70 -10.44 8.09 -21.68
N VAL A 71 -11.22 8.08 -20.60
CA VAL A 71 -11.27 9.24 -19.72
C VAL A 71 -9.93 9.23 -18.99
N ARG A 72 -8.93 9.93 -19.53
CA ARG A 72 -7.60 10.11 -18.91
C ARG A 72 -7.73 11.01 -17.68
N VAL A 73 -8.49 10.56 -16.68
CA VAL A 73 -8.66 11.25 -15.39
C VAL A 73 -7.34 11.23 -14.61
N ILE A 74 -6.53 10.20 -14.81
CA ILE A 74 -5.27 9.98 -14.08
C ILE A 74 -4.09 10.01 -15.06
N PRO A 75 -3.08 10.88 -14.84
CA PRO A 75 -1.85 10.92 -15.62
C PRO A 75 -1.09 9.57 -15.60
N PRO A 76 -0.44 9.15 -16.71
CA PRO A 76 0.34 7.92 -16.76
C PRO A 76 1.43 7.83 -15.68
N ALA A 77 2.05 8.95 -15.32
CA ALA A 77 3.06 9.02 -14.27
C ALA A 77 2.49 8.65 -12.89
N GLN A 78 1.26 9.08 -12.58
CA GLN A 78 0.58 8.76 -11.32
C GLN A 78 0.14 7.28 -11.29
N LEU A 79 -0.29 6.72 -12.43
CA LEU A 79 -0.58 5.28 -12.53
C LEU A 79 0.69 4.43 -12.36
N ALA A 80 1.78 4.84 -13.00
CA ALA A 80 3.09 4.18 -12.85
C ALA A 80 3.58 4.25 -11.39
N ALA A 81 3.40 5.41 -10.74
CA ALA A 81 3.74 5.57 -9.32
C ALA A 81 2.84 4.75 -8.39
N LEU A 82 1.55 4.60 -8.72
CA LEU A 82 0.63 3.74 -7.96
C LEU A 82 1.04 2.27 -8.04
N PHE A 83 1.17 1.72 -9.24
CA PHE A 83 1.51 0.30 -9.42
C PHE A 83 2.95 -0.01 -9.05
N GLY A 84 3.89 0.85 -9.45
CA GLY A 84 5.30 0.74 -9.12
C GLY A 84 5.55 0.94 -7.63
N GLY A 85 4.89 1.92 -7.02
CA GLY A 85 4.94 2.19 -5.58
C GLY A 85 4.35 1.04 -4.76
N ALA A 86 3.23 0.45 -5.19
CA ALA A 86 2.65 -0.74 -4.54
C ALA A 86 3.60 -1.94 -4.62
N ALA A 87 4.19 -2.21 -5.79
CA ALA A 87 5.17 -3.28 -5.97
C ALA A 87 6.43 -3.05 -5.12
N LEU A 88 6.94 -1.82 -5.09
CA LEU A 88 8.11 -1.46 -4.29
C LEU A 88 7.83 -1.56 -2.79
N ALA A 89 6.69 -1.07 -2.33
CA ALA A 89 6.26 -1.19 -0.94
C ALA A 89 6.15 -2.67 -0.50
N ALA A 90 5.60 -3.53 -1.36
CA ALA A 90 5.50 -4.96 -1.09
C ALA A 90 6.87 -5.66 -1.05
N ALA A 91 7.77 -5.32 -1.98
CA ALA A 91 9.13 -5.84 -1.99
C ALA A 91 9.91 -5.42 -0.73
N LEU A 92 9.79 -4.16 -0.33
CA LEU A 92 10.45 -3.64 0.86
C LEU A 92 9.83 -4.17 2.15
N GLY A 93 8.51 -4.36 2.21
CA GLY A 93 7.82 -5.03 3.31
C GLY A 93 8.28 -6.49 3.46
N PHE A 94 8.41 -7.23 2.36
CA PHE A 94 8.95 -8.59 2.39
C PHE A 94 10.42 -8.62 2.84
N LEU A 95 11.23 -7.64 2.43
CA LEU A 95 12.61 -7.51 2.86
C LEU A 95 12.70 -7.25 4.36
N ASP A 96 11.86 -6.36 4.87
CA ASP A 96 11.76 -6.07 6.30
C ASP A 96 11.38 -7.32 7.11
N ASP A 97 10.38 -8.07 6.63
CA ASP A 97 9.97 -9.34 7.23
C ASP A 97 11.12 -10.36 7.29
N ARG A 98 11.93 -10.42 6.23
CA ARG A 98 13.02 -11.39 6.12
C ARG A 98 14.24 -11.02 6.97
N TYR A 99 14.54 -9.74 7.10
CA TYR A 99 15.76 -9.24 7.75
C TYR A 99 15.52 -8.60 9.12
N GLN A 100 14.26 -8.43 9.54
CA GLN A 100 13.86 -7.77 10.78
C GLN A 100 14.61 -6.44 10.96
N LEU A 101 14.41 -5.51 10.03
CA LEU A 101 15.20 -4.28 9.98
C LEU A 101 14.93 -3.44 11.24
N ARG A 102 15.96 -2.69 11.66
CA ARG A 102 15.80 -1.72 12.76
C ARG A 102 14.82 -0.62 12.34
N ALA A 103 14.02 -0.12 13.27
CA ALA A 103 13.00 0.92 13.03
C ALA A 103 13.50 2.13 12.22
N ARG A 104 14.76 2.57 12.42
CA ARG A 104 15.37 3.66 11.63
C ARG A 104 15.44 3.37 10.13
N TRP A 105 15.68 2.12 9.74
CA TRP A 105 15.79 1.71 8.34
C TRP A 105 14.41 1.54 7.70
N GLN A 106 13.43 1.05 8.47
CA GLN A 106 12.03 1.02 8.06
C GLN A 106 11.51 2.43 7.78
N LEU A 107 11.80 3.39 8.66
CA LEU A 107 11.41 4.79 8.47
C LEU A 107 12.06 5.40 7.22
N LEU A 108 13.36 5.15 6.98
CA LEU A 108 14.04 5.63 5.77
C LEU A 108 13.40 5.06 4.50
N ILE A 109 13.06 3.78 4.49
CA ILE A 109 12.34 3.14 3.39
C ILE A 109 10.98 3.81 3.14
N GLN A 110 10.20 4.04 4.20
CA GLN A 110 8.89 4.67 4.10
C GLN A 110 8.99 6.13 3.59
N LEU A 111 10.02 6.87 4.02
CA LEU A 111 10.31 8.22 3.53
C LEU A 111 10.69 8.23 2.04
N VAL A 112 11.50 7.27 1.59
CA VAL A 112 11.84 7.13 0.17
C VAL A 112 10.58 6.81 -0.65
N LEU A 113 9.75 5.88 -0.19
CA LEU A 113 8.47 5.55 -0.83
C LEU A 113 7.56 6.78 -0.95
N ALA A 114 7.42 7.54 0.14
CA ALA A 114 6.64 8.77 0.15
C ALA A 114 7.22 9.84 -0.78
N GLY A 115 8.54 10.00 -0.81
CA GLY A 115 9.23 10.92 -1.71
C GLY A 115 9.03 10.59 -3.18
N VAL A 116 9.07 9.31 -3.55
CA VAL A 116 8.78 8.85 -4.93
C VAL A 116 7.33 9.16 -5.31
N ALA A 117 6.37 8.95 -4.40
CA ALA A 117 4.97 9.29 -4.65
C ALA A 117 4.79 10.79 -4.89
N VAL A 118 5.37 11.64 -4.03
CA VAL A 118 5.33 13.09 -4.17
C VAL A 118 5.99 13.55 -5.47
N ALA A 119 7.15 13.00 -5.82
CA ALA A 119 7.85 13.31 -7.08
C ALA A 119 7.04 12.93 -8.33
N ALA A 120 6.15 11.93 -8.23
CA ALA A 120 5.21 11.56 -9.27
C ALA A 120 3.94 12.42 -9.31
N GLY A 121 3.86 13.46 -8.46
CA GLY A 121 2.72 14.37 -8.37
C GLY A 121 1.56 13.83 -7.52
N ILE A 122 1.81 12.83 -6.68
CA ILE A 122 0.83 12.38 -5.68
C ILE A 122 1.01 13.26 -4.44
N SER A 123 0.05 14.16 -4.21
CA SER A 123 0.04 15.02 -3.02
C SER A 123 -1.38 15.27 -2.52
N ILE A 124 -1.53 15.29 -1.20
CA ILE A 124 -2.73 15.74 -0.51
C ILE A 124 -2.67 17.27 -0.45
N GLY A 125 -3.23 17.92 -1.48
CA GLY A 125 -3.25 19.39 -1.58
C GLY A 125 -4.31 20.04 -0.70
N PHE A 126 -5.40 19.33 -0.42
CA PHE A 126 -6.51 19.83 0.38
C PHE A 126 -7.22 18.69 1.11
N ILE A 127 -8.01 19.05 2.12
CA ILE A 127 -8.98 18.16 2.76
C ILE A 127 -10.35 18.84 2.83
N ASP A 128 -11.42 18.05 2.91
CA ASP A 128 -12.72 18.59 3.27
C ASP A 128 -12.68 19.14 4.70
N ASN A 129 -13.26 20.32 4.89
CA ASN A 129 -13.27 21.01 6.17
C ASN A 129 -14.24 20.32 7.15
N PRO A 130 -13.75 19.67 8.22
CA PRO A 130 -14.62 19.01 9.18
C PRO A 130 -15.39 20.02 10.05
N PHE A 131 -14.99 21.30 10.05
CA PHE A 131 -15.54 22.35 10.90
C PHE A 131 -16.58 23.22 10.19
N GLN A 132 -16.98 22.87 8.97
CA GLN A 132 -17.95 23.66 8.20
C GLN A 132 -19.28 23.87 8.96
N PHE A 133 -19.68 22.91 9.80
CA PHE A 133 -20.90 22.97 10.62
C PHE A 133 -20.90 24.11 11.66
N LEU A 134 -19.73 24.70 11.98
CA LEU A 134 -19.62 25.80 12.95
C LEU A 134 -20.04 27.16 12.36
N GLY A 135 -20.16 27.25 11.03
CA GLY A 135 -20.57 28.47 10.32
C GLY A 135 -19.60 29.65 10.48
N GLY A 136 -19.99 30.81 9.94
CA GLY A 136 -19.24 32.06 10.07
C GLY A 136 -17.85 31.98 9.40
N PRO A 137 -16.74 32.27 10.13
CA PRO A 137 -15.38 32.19 9.58
C PRO A 137 -14.97 30.80 9.07
N PHE A 138 -15.71 29.75 9.42
CA PHE A 138 -15.44 28.37 9.01
C PHE A 138 -16.32 27.88 7.86
N ASP A 139 -17.12 28.75 7.23
CA ASP A 139 -18.00 28.40 6.10
C ASP A 139 -17.23 28.31 4.76
N PHE A 140 -16.20 27.48 4.74
CA PHE A 140 -15.46 27.11 3.55
C PHE A 140 -15.41 25.58 3.45
N ARG A 141 -15.51 25.06 2.23
CA ARG A 141 -15.62 23.61 1.99
C ARG A 141 -14.28 22.88 2.16
N LEU A 142 -13.19 23.50 1.71
CA LEU A 142 -11.88 22.87 1.61
C LEU A 142 -10.84 23.64 2.43
N ILE A 143 -10.02 22.91 3.17
CA ILE A 143 -8.77 23.42 3.73
C ILE A 143 -7.68 23.15 2.69
N ASP A 144 -7.19 24.18 2.03
CA ASP A 144 -6.05 24.11 1.10
C ASP A 144 -4.75 24.27 1.91
N PHE A 145 -3.80 23.36 1.69
CA PHE A 145 -2.51 23.37 2.37
C PHE A 145 -1.46 24.20 1.63
N GLY A 146 -1.66 24.50 0.35
CA GLY A 146 -0.61 25.04 -0.51
C GLY A 146 0.49 24.00 -0.78
N ALA A 147 1.38 24.31 -1.73
CA ALA A 147 2.32 23.33 -2.27
C ALA A 147 3.30 22.75 -1.23
N GLU A 148 3.83 23.59 -0.34
CA GLU A 148 4.84 23.18 0.63
C GLU A 148 4.28 22.28 1.73
N LEU A 149 3.16 22.69 2.34
CA LEU A 149 2.52 21.92 3.40
C LEU A 149 1.87 20.65 2.85
N ALA A 150 1.36 20.67 1.61
CA ALA A 150 0.84 19.47 0.94
C ALA A 150 1.89 18.35 0.88
N ILE A 151 3.15 18.67 0.59
CA ILE A 151 4.24 17.68 0.58
C ILE A 151 4.42 17.06 1.97
N VAL A 152 4.53 17.91 3.00
CA VAL A 152 4.74 17.45 4.38
C VAL A 152 3.57 16.57 4.85
N VAL A 153 2.34 17.02 4.62
CA VAL A 153 1.12 16.27 4.95
C VAL A 153 1.10 14.94 4.22
N THR A 154 1.44 14.90 2.93
CA THR A 154 1.47 13.67 2.14
C THR A 154 2.50 12.67 2.67
N VAL A 155 3.70 13.14 2.99
CA VAL A 155 4.77 12.27 3.53
C VAL A 155 4.35 11.70 4.88
N LEU A 156 3.85 12.54 5.78
CA LEU A 156 3.35 12.11 7.09
C LEU A 156 2.18 11.14 6.95
N TRP A 157 1.28 11.38 6.00
CA TRP A 157 0.15 10.50 5.73
C TRP A 157 0.61 9.11 5.25
N ILE A 158 1.50 9.04 4.26
CA ILE A 158 2.00 7.74 3.74
C ILE A 158 2.74 6.97 4.83
N VAL A 159 3.69 7.61 5.50
CA VAL A 159 4.48 6.99 6.59
C VAL A 159 3.56 6.58 7.75
N GLY A 160 2.61 7.44 8.11
CA GLY A 160 1.64 7.21 9.18
C GLY A 160 0.68 6.06 8.88
N MET A 161 0.20 5.95 7.65
CA MET A 161 -0.67 4.84 7.22
C MET A 161 0.08 3.50 7.24
N ILE A 162 1.31 3.45 6.73
CA ILE A 162 2.12 2.21 6.75
C ILE A 162 2.35 1.77 8.20
N ASN A 163 2.75 2.69 9.08
CA ASN A 163 3.00 2.35 10.48
C ASN A 163 1.71 1.99 11.24
N SER A 164 0.60 2.68 10.97
CA SER A 164 -0.71 2.39 11.58
C SER A 164 -1.18 0.98 11.25
N ILE A 165 -1.11 0.57 9.97
CA ILE A 165 -1.47 -0.78 9.53
C ILE A 165 -0.55 -1.81 10.20
N ASN A 166 0.77 -1.62 10.13
CA ASN A 166 1.74 -2.52 10.78
C ASN A 166 1.49 -2.69 12.29
N PHE A 167 1.04 -1.63 12.98
CA PHE A 167 0.73 -1.68 14.41
C PHE A 167 -0.53 -2.49 14.71
N ILE A 168 -1.57 -2.37 13.87
CA ILE A 168 -2.83 -3.13 13.98
C ILE A 168 -2.59 -4.61 13.67
N ASP A 169 -1.80 -4.92 12.63
CA ASP A 169 -1.47 -6.29 12.21
C ASP A 169 -0.66 -7.05 13.29
N GLY A 170 0.16 -6.34 14.06
CA GLY A 170 0.99 -6.91 15.11
C GLY A 170 0.24 -7.43 16.33
N LEU A 171 -1.06 -7.11 16.47
CA LEU A 171 -1.85 -7.46 17.66
C LEU A 171 -2.72 -8.73 17.52
N ASP A 172 -3.10 -9.16 16.31
CA ASP A 172 -3.65 -10.50 16.00
C ASP A 172 -4.31 -10.42 14.61
N GLY A 173 -3.70 -10.99 13.55
CA GLY A 173 -4.33 -11.58 12.35
C GLY A 173 -5.56 -10.94 11.64
N LEU A 174 -5.95 -9.71 11.96
CA LEU A 174 -7.23 -9.08 11.59
C LEU A 174 -7.16 -8.24 10.30
N SER A 175 -5.98 -7.97 9.79
CA SER A 175 -5.77 -7.00 8.70
C SER A 175 -6.32 -7.41 7.35
N THR A 176 -6.48 -8.71 7.15
CA THR A 176 -7.06 -9.27 5.92
C THR A 176 -8.56 -8.96 5.78
N GLY A 177 -9.25 -8.55 6.86
CA GLY A 177 -10.70 -8.26 6.85
C GLY A 177 -11.09 -6.79 6.70
N ILE A 178 -10.14 -5.86 6.85
CA ILE A 178 -10.38 -4.40 6.87
C ILE A 178 -9.83 -3.68 5.63
N SER A 179 -9.09 -4.39 4.77
CA SER A 179 -8.43 -3.89 3.55
C SER A 179 -9.20 -4.28 2.29
#